data_AF-A0A954KJP8-F1
#
_entry.id   AF-A0A954KJP8-F1
#
_cell.length_a   1.000
_cell.length_b   1.000
_cell.length_c   1.000
_cell.angle_alpha   90.00
_cell.angle_beta   90.00
_cell.angle_gamma   90.00
#
_symmetry.space_group_name_H-M   'P 1'
#
loop_
_entity.id
_entity.type
_entity.pdbx_description
1 polymer ?
#
loop_
_entity_poly.entity_id
_entity_poly.type
_entity_poly.pdbx_seq_one_letter_code
_entity_poly.pdbx_strand_id
1 'polypeptide(L)'
;MAENSGIGWTDHTMNFWWGCNKVSTECQRCYIDGIMRRAGKKPFHGPMRTVDWSKPAKWDRQAARAGRRLRIFTCSMSDFFHDGADPWRPEAWQIIRDCQNLDWLVLTKRPELVLDRLPDDWGDGYANVWLGVTCGAESSLHRVEVLKSLPAQRRFISAEPLLESIDFRPHLDGSIHWIITGCEQAAKT
;
A
#
# COMPACT_ATOMS: atom_id res chain seq x y z
N MET A 1 -12.73 5.30 3.24
CA MET A 1 -12.40 3.98 3.82
C MET A 1 -13.59 3.07 3.64
N ALA A 2 -13.38 1.85 3.15
CA ALA A 2 -14.47 0.91 2.88
C ALA A 2 -14.33 -0.36 3.74
N GLU A 3 -15.40 -0.67 4.48
CA GLU A 3 -15.68 -2.03 4.98
C GLU A 3 -16.23 -2.82 3.79
N ASN A 4 -15.79 -4.06 3.61
CA ASN A 4 -16.02 -4.87 2.40
C ASN A 4 -15.55 -4.17 1.13
N SER A 5 -14.23 -4.05 0.97
CA SER A 5 -13.63 -3.43 -0.21
C SER A 5 -14.09 -4.09 -1.51
N GLY A 6 -14.33 -3.30 -2.56
CA GLY A 6 -14.54 -3.83 -3.92
C GLY A 6 -13.26 -4.39 -4.57
N ILE A 7 -12.11 -4.28 -3.89
CA ILE A 7 -10.82 -4.82 -4.33
C ILE A 7 -10.76 -6.29 -3.92
N GLY A 8 -10.79 -7.22 -4.88
CA GLY A 8 -11.07 -8.64 -4.65
C GLY A 8 -10.06 -9.40 -3.77
N TRP A 9 -8.89 -8.83 -3.50
CA TRP A 9 -7.83 -9.47 -2.71
C TRP A 9 -7.69 -8.95 -1.27
N THR A 10 -8.46 -7.92 -0.88
CA THR A 10 -8.44 -7.32 0.47
C THR A 10 -9.83 -7.35 1.10
N ASP A 11 -9.93 -7.59 2.42
CA ASP A 11 -11.21 -7.53 3.12
C ASP A 11 -11.66 -6.05 3.27
N HIS A 12 -10.76 -5.17 3.72
CA HIS A 12 -11.06 -3.75 3.97
C HIS A 12 -9.97 -2.81 3.46
N THR A 13 -10.28 -1.51 3.36
CA THR A 13 -9.31 -0.45 3.00
C THR A 13 -9.22 0.62 4.09
N MET A 14 -7.99 0.93 4.51
CA MET A 14 -7.67 1.96 5.51
C MET A 14 -6.73 3.00 4.92
N ASN A 15 -7.26 4.10 4.39
CA ASN A 15 -6.41 5.19 3.92
C ASN A 15 -6.17 6.16 5.07
N PHE A 16 -4.98 6.11 5.67
CA PHE A 16 -4.54 7.11 6.67
C PHE A 16 -4.36 8.50 6.04
N TRP A 17 -4.00 8.53 4.77
CA TRP A 17 -3.99 9.72 3.92
C TRP A 17 -4.47 9.35 2.52
N TRP A 18 -4.83 10.36 1.75
CA TRP A 18 -5.22 10.26 0.35
C TRP A 18 -4.59 11.40 -0.46
N GLY A 19 -4.33 11.17 -1.74
CA GLY A 19 -3.47 12.04 -2.54
C GLY A 19 -2.01 11.60 -2.51
N CYS A 20 -1.22 12.10 -3.47
CA CYS A 20 0.16 11.68 -3.74
C CYS A 20 0.86 12.71 -4.64
N ASN A 21 2.09 12.47 -5.07
CA ASN A 21 2.73 13.09 -6.23
C ASN A 21 3.12 11.99 -7.24
N LYS A 22 2.88 12.20 -8.53
CA LYS A 22 3.24 11.22 -9.58
C LYS A 22 4.77 11.09 -9.67
N VAL A 23 5.28 9.86 -9.77
CA VAL A 23 6.74 9.61 -9.86
C VAL A 23 7.14 8.60 -10.93
N SER A 24 6.19 7.98 -11.62
CA SER A 24 6.51 6.99 -12.64
C SER A 24 5.41 6.83 -13.66
N THR A 25 5.68 6.01 -14.68
CA THR A 25 4.76 5.74 -15.80
C THR A 25 3.43 5.16 -15.33
N GLU A 26 3.44 4.33 -14.28
CA GLU A 26 2.22 3.77 -13.67
C GLU A 26 1.29 4.83 -13.05
N CYS A 27 1.76 6.08 -12.89
CA CYS A 27 0.94 7.19 -12.40
C CYS A 27 0.19 7.95 -13.50
N GLN A 28 0.48 7.72 -14.78
CA GLN A 28 -0.04 8.56 -15.87
C GLN A 28 -1.57 8.61 -15.87
N ARG A 29 -2.23 7.45 -15.75
CA ARG A 29 -3.69 7.30 -15.70
C ARG A 29 -4.23 6.91 -14.33
N CYS A 30 -3.60 7.41 -13.27
CA CYS A 30 -3.97 7.05 -11.90
C CYS A 30 -5.42 7.45 -11.58
N TYR A 31 -6.24 6.46 -11.21
CA TYR A 31 -7.69 6.62 -10.99
C TYR A 31 -8.05 7.61 -9.86
N ILE A 32 -7.12 7.88 -8.93
CA ILE A 32 -7.33 8.84 -7.85
C ILE A 32 -7.56 10.26 -8.37
N ASP A 33 -7.09 10.57 -9.59
CA ASP A 33 -7.28 11.86 -10.25
C ASP A 33 -8.77 12.25 -10.28
N GLY A 34 -9.60 11.41 -10.89
CA GLY A 34 -11.03 11.65 -11.01
C GLY A 34 -11.75 11.69 -9.66
N ILE A 35 -11.31 10.88 -8.69
CA ILE A 35 -11.88 10.88 -7.34
C ILE A 35 -11.60 12.22 -6.64
N MET A 36 -10.35 12.69 -6.67
CA MET A 36 -9.95 13.94 -6.04
C MET A 36 -10.65 15.14 -6.69
N ARG A 37 -10.75 15.18 -8.03
CA ARG A 37 -11.47 16.24 -8.74
C ARG A 37 -12.94 16.30 -8.36
N ARG A 38 -13.63 15.15 -8.30
CA ARG A 38 -15.04 15.08 -7.85
C ARG A 38 -15.24 15.57 -6.43
N ALA A 39 -14.22 15.41 -5.59
CA ALA A 39 -14.20 15.93 -4.23
C ALA A 39 -13.73 17.41 -4.12
N GLY A 40 -13.58 18.11 -5.25
CA GLY A 40 -13.15 19.52 -5.28
C GLY A 40 -11.69 19.74 -4.88
N LYS A 41 -10.84 18.71 -4.94
CA LYS A 41 -9.42 18.78 -4.60
C LYS A 41 -8.57 18.84 -5.85
N LYS A 42 -7.42 19.53 -5.76
CA LYS A 42 -6.39 19.49 -6.79
C LYS A 42 -5.62 18.16 -6.66
N PRO A 43 -5.67 17.28 -7.67
CA PRO A 43 -4.99 16.00 -7.60
C PRO A 43 -3.47 16.19 -7.69
N PHE A 44 -2.73 15.24 -7.11
CA PHE A 44 -1.28 15.13 -7.22
C PHE A 44 -0.41 16.26 -6.62
N HIS A 45 -0.91 16.97 -5.61
CA HIS A 45 -0.17 18.00 -4.85
C HIS A 45 0.28 17.53 -3.46
N GLY A 46 0.59 16.24 -3.33
CA GLY A 46 0.98 15.62 -2.06
C GLY A 46 -0.19 14.96 -1.32
N PRO A 47 0.12 14.24 -0.23
CA PRO A 47 -0.88 13.55 0.57
C PRO A 47 -1.62 14.53 1.49
N MET A 48 -2.89 14.23 1.74
CA MET A 48 -3.71 14.89 2.77
C MET A 48 -4.13 13.84 3.79
N ARG A 49 -3.96 14.14 5.08
CA ARG A 49 -4.44 13.27 6.17
C ARG A 49 -5.94 13.02 6.03
N THR A 50 -6.38 11.80 6.28
CA THR A 50 -7.80 11.51 6.48
C THR A 50 -8.19 11.75 7.94
N VAL A 51 -9.50 11.81 8.21
CA VAL A 51 -10.01 12.25 9.53
C VAL A 51 -10.27 11.07 10.46
N ASP A 52 -10.91 10.01 9.97
CA ASP A 52 -11.33 8.87 10.78
C ASP A 52 -10.33 7.71 10.63
N TRP A 53 -9.63 7.34 11.70
CA TRP A 53 -8.74 6.17 11.76
C TRP A 53 -9.22 5.14 12.79
N SER A 54 -10.49 5.21 13.21
CA SER A 54 -11.01 4.41 14.33
C SER A 54 -11.40 2.97 13.97
N LYS A 55 -11.67 2.72 12.68
CA LYS A 55 -12.18 1.43 12.18
C LYS A 55 -11.27 0.21 12.43
N PRO A 56 -9.93 0.29 12.38
CA PRO A 56 -9.04 -0.84 12.60
C PRO A 56 -9.31 -1.58 13.90
N ALA A 57 -9.54 -0.86 15.01
CA ALA A 57 -9.82 -1.48 16.30
C ALA A 57 -11.11 -2.32 16.28
N LYS A 58 -12.13 -1.91 15.50
CA LYS A 58 -13.36 -2.72 15.31
C LYS A 58 -13.04 -3.98 14.51
N TRP A 59 -12.33 -3.84 13.39
CA TRP A 59 -11.98 -4.96 12.51
C TRP A 59 -11.07 -5.96 13.19
N ASP A 60 -10.12 -5.50 14.01
CA ASP A 60 -9.21 -6.35 14.78
C ASP A 60 -9.98 -7.25 15.75
N ARG A 61 -10.93 -6.67 16.51
CA ARG A 61 -11.82 -7.44 17.39
C ARG A 61 -12.68 -8.43 16.63
N GLN A 62 -13.13 -8.09 15.43
CA GLN A 62 -13.90 -9.01 14.58
C GLN A 62 -13.03 -10.17 14.08
N ALA A 63 -11.82 -9.88 13.62
CA ALA A 63 -10.83 -10.86 13.18
C ALA A 63 -10.50 -11.86 14.31
N ALA A 64 -10.23 -11.34 15.51
CA ALA A 64 -9.97 -12.14 16.70
C ALA A 64 -11.14 -13.06 17.05
N ARG A 65 -12.37 -12.53 17.07
CA ARG A 65 -13.58 -13.32 17.38
C ARG A 65 -13.87 -14.40 16.33
N ALA A 66 -13.58 -14.12 15.06
CA ALA A 66 -13.77 -15.06 13.97
C ALA A 66 -12.65 -16.11 13.87
N GLY A 67 -11.54 -15.96 14.62
CA GLY A 67 -10.36 -16.81 14.48
C GLY A 67 -9.70 -16.72 13.09
N ARG A 68 -9.94 -15.61 12.37
CA ARG A 68 -9.45 -15.41 11.00
C ARG A 68 -8.90 -13.99 10.85
N ARG A 69 -7.65 -13.90 10.37
CA ARG A 69 -7.02 -12.62 10.05
C ARG A 69 -7.71 -11.97 8.85
N LEU A 70 -7.84 -10.63 8.90
CA LEU A 70 -8.42 -9.83 7.82
C LEU A 70 -7.32 -9.03 7.13
N ARG A 71 -7.34 -8.98 5.79
CA ARG A 71 -6.39 -8.19 5.00
C ARG A 71 -6.88 -6.76 4.84
N ILE A 72 -6.00 -5.81 5.17
CA ILE A 72 -6.28 -4.38 5.16
C ILE A 72 -5.31 -3.67 4.23
N PHE A 73 -5.83 -3.12 3.13
CA PHE A 73 -5.02 -2.35 2.21
C PHE A 73 -4.93 -0.87 2.64
N THR A 74 -3.71 -0.38 2.90
CA THR A 74 -3.52 0.96 3.48
C THR A 74 -3.57 2.09 2.45
N CYS A 75 -3.24 1.80 1.20
CA CYS A 75 -2.89 2.83 0.22
C CYS A 75 -3.65 2.65 -1.08
N SER A 76 -4.97 2.48 -0.99
CA SER A 76 -5.78 2.46 -2.20
C SER A 76 -5.73 3.82 -2.90
N MET A 77 -5.75 4.93 -2.17
CA MET A 77 -5.79 6.29 -2.72
C MET A 77 -4.57 7.14 -2.36
N SER A 78 -3.45 6.50 -2.02
CA SER A 78 -2.23 7.17 -1.58
C SER A 78 -0.99 6.32 -1.84
N ASP A 79 0.16 6.83 -1.42
CA ASP A 79 1.42 6.09 -1.28
C ASP A 79 1.81 6.12 0.19
N PHE A 80 2.14 4.98 0.81
CA PHE A 80 2.40 4.98 2.26
C PHE A 80 3.61 5.86 2.54
N PHE A 81 4.76 5.58 1.94
CA PHE A 81 6.04 6.23 2.26
C PHE A 81 6.25 7.60 1.61
N HIS A 82 5.18 8.27 1.20
CA HIS A 82 5.27 9.67 0.75
C HIS A 82 5.78 10.57 1.88
N ASP A 83 6.82 11.35 1.62
CA ASP A 83 7.43 12.31 2.56
C ASP A 83 6.42 13.28 3.23
N GLY A 84 5.46 13.82 2.49
CA GLY A 84 4.39 14.67 3.02
C GLY A 84 3.49 13.99 4.05
N ALA A 85 3.55 12.66 4.21
CA ALA A 85 2.83 11.92 5.24
C ALA A 85 3.68 11.65 6.51
N ASP A 86 4.96 12.04 6.52
CA ASP A 86 5.85 11.84 7.67
C ASP A 86 5.31 12.40 8.99
N PRO A 87 4.62 13.56 9.03
CA PRO A 87 4.01 14.06 10.28
C PRO A 87 2.92 13.16 10.90
N TRP A 88 2.33 12.24 10.12
CA TRP A 88 1.22 11.39 10.58
C TRP A 88 1.56 9.90 10.60
N ARG A 89 2.65 9.51 9.95
CA ARG A 89 3.09 8.12 9.84
C ARG A 89 3.33 7.44 11.19
N PRO A 90 3.93 8.08 12.22
CA PRO A 90 4.11 7.43 13.52
C PRO A 90 2.78 6.96 14.15
N GLU A 91 1.72 7.76 14.03
CA GLU A 91 0.38 7.40 14.53
C GLU A 91 -0.22 6.26 13.69
N ALA A 92 -0.02 6.25 12.37
CA ALA A 92 -0.45 5.13 11.53
C ALA A 92 0.28 3.82 11.90
N TRP A 93 1.58 3.88 12.17
CA TRP A 93 2.36 2.73 12.65
C TRP A 93 1.88 2.23 14.01
N GLN A 94 1.52 3.12 14.93
CA GLN A 94 0.93 2.74 16.22
C GLN A 94 -0.34 1.92 16.02
N ILE A 95 -1.26 2.37 15.16
CA ILE A 95 -2.50 1.64 14.86
C ILE A 95 -2.21 0.26 14.23
N ILE A 96 -1.26 0.19 13.31
CA ILE A 96 -0.84 -1.05 12.67
C ILE A 96 -0.30 -2.04 13.72
N ARG A 97 0.53 -1.57 14.64
CA ARG A 97 1.11 -2.36 15.74
C ARG A 97 0.06 -2.86 16.73
N ASP A 98 -0.93 -2.03 17.06
CA ASP A 98 -1.97 -2.37 18.02
C ASP A 98 -3.01 -3.35 17.47
N CYS A 99 -3.20 -3.36 16.14
CA CYS A 99 -4.16 -4.24 15.46
C CYS A 99 -3.47 -5.52 14.94
N GLN A 100 -3.06 -6.38 15.86
CA GLN A 100 -2.25 -7.57 15.54
C GLN A 100 -3.01 -8.66 14.80
N ASN A 101 -4.35 -8.69 14.84
CA ASN A 101 -5.18 -9.69 14.15
C ASN A 101 -5.45 -9.31 12.68
N LEU A 102 -4.95 -8.17 12.22
CA LEU A 102 -5.09 -7.68 10.85
C LEU A 102 -3.78 -7.86 10.08
N ASP A 103 -3.86 -8.29 8.81
CA ASP A 103 -2.74 -8.31 7.88
C ASP A 103 -2.72 -7.03 7.07
N TRP A 104 -1.75 -6.16 7.31
CA TRP A 104 -1.64 -4.84 6.71
C TRP A 104 -0.83 -4.89 5.42
N LEU A 105 -1.48 -4.61 4.29
CA LEU A 105 -0.80 -4.46 3.01
C LEU A 105 -0.36 -3.00 2.85
N VAL A 106 0.91 -2.76 3.12
CA VAL A 106 1.55 -1.45 3.02
C VAL A 106 2.25 -1.35 1.66
N LEU A 107 1.79 -0.42 0.82
CA LEU A 107 2.26 -0.29 -0.57
C LEU A 107 2.90 1.08 -0.82
N THR A 108 3.96 1.09 -1.62
CA THR A 108 4.61 2.32 -2.08
C THR A 108 5.23 2.22 -3.48
N LYS A 109 5.46 3.37 -4.11
CA LYS A 109 6.31 3.57 -5.29
C LYS A 109 7.66 4.20 -4.92
N ARG A 110 7.92 4.41 -3.62
CA ARG A 110 9.10 5.06 -3.03
C ARG A 110 9.86 4.13 -2.07
N PRO A 111 10.25 2.92 -2.48
CA PRO A 111 10.91 1.98 -1.57
C PRO A 111 12.21 2.51 -0.97
N GLU A 112 12.88 3.46 -1.63
CA GLU A 112 14.06 4.15 -1.14
C GLU A 112 13.83 4.94 0.15
N LEU A 113 12.59 5.36 0.42
CA LEU A 113 12.23 6.10 1.62
C LEU A 113 11.89 5.20 2.81
N VAL A 114 11.76 3.89 2.58
CA VAL A 114 11.22 2.96 3.59
C VAL A 114 12.13 2.86 4.79
N LEU A 115 13.42 2.56 4.57
CA LEU A 115 14.35 2.23 5.64
C LEU A 115 14.42 3.33 6.72
N ASP A 116 14.45 4.59 6.29
CA ASP A 116 14.51 5.76 7.17
C ASP A 116 13.17 6.11 7.87
N ARG A 117 12.09 5.38 7.56
CA ARG A 117 10.71 5.65 8.01
C ARG A 117 10.05 4.46 8.71
N LEU A 118 10.83 3.42 9.00
CA LEU A 118 10.39 2.30 9.82
C LEU A 118 10.35 2.70 11.29
N PRO A 119 9.45 2.12 12.11
CA PRO A 119 9.46 2.29 13.55
C PRO A 119 10.79 1.83 14.18
N ASP A 120 11.21 2.44 15.29
CA ASP A 120 12.44 2.04 16.00
C ASP A 120 12.39 0.58 16.49
N ASP A 121 11.20 0.07 16.79
CA ASP A 121 10.94 -1.30 17.23
C ASP A 121 10.65 -2.28 16.07
N TRP A 122 10.92 -1.90 14.83
CA TRP A 122 10.59 -2.69 13.64
C TRP A 122 11.28 -4.06 13.59
N GLY A 123 12.52 -4.16 14.07
CA GLY A 123 13.30 -5.40 14.02
C GLY A 123 13.50 -5.93 12.59
N ASP A 124 13.14 -7.20 12.37
CA ASP A 124 13.14 -7.84 11.04
C ASP A 124 11.83 -7.65 10.26
N GLY A 125 10.90 -6.88 10.83
CA GLY A 125 9.62 -6.52 10.28
C GLY A 125 8.44 -7.06 11.09
N TYR A 126 7.37 -6.26 11.20
CA TYR A 126 6.18 -6.72 11.89
C TYR A 126 5.53 -7.90 11.18
N ALA A 127 5.24 -8.97 11.94
CA ALA A 127 4.62 -10.19 11.42
C ALA A 127 3.24 -9.95 10.76
N ASN A 128 2.54 -8.90 11.19
CA ASN A 128 1.24 -8.50 10.67
C ASN A 128 1.33 -7.47 9.54
N VAL A 129 2.52 -7.16 9.01
CA VAL A 129 2.73 -6.22 7.90
C VAL A 129 3.30 -6.94 6.68
N TRP A 130 2.65 -6.74 5.55
CA TRP A 130 3.11 -7.15 4.24
C TRP A 130 3.58 -5.88 3.55
N LEU A 131 4.89 -5.77 3.35
CA LEU A 131 5.49 -4.61 2.70
C LEU A 131 5.53 -4.84 1.19
N GLY A 132 5.11 -3.88 0.40
CA GLY A 132 5.07 -4.06 -1.04
C GLY A 132 5.40 -2.83 -1.84
N VAL A 133 5.74 -3.09 -3.10
CA VAL A 133 6.03 -2.06 -4.10
C VAL A 133 5.11 -2.19 -5.30
N THR A 134 4.75 -1.05 -5.91
CA THR A 134 4.17 -1.08 -7.25
C THR A 134 5.27 -1.33 -8.27
N CYS A 135 5.11 -2.36 -9.10
CA CYS A 135 5.99 -2.63 -10.23
C CYS A 135 5.14 -3.04 -11.44
N GLY A 136 4.75 -2.07 -12.25
CA GLY A 136 3.91 -2.26 -13.43
C GLY A 136 4.63 -2.11 -14.76
N ALA A 137 5.91 -1.73 -14.73
CA ALA A 137 6.79 -1.57 -15.89
C ALA A 137 8.23 -2.03 -15.59
N GLU A 138 9.00 -2.42 -16.60
CA GLU A 138 10.45 -2.70 -16.54
C GLU A 138 11.22 -1.54 -15.89
N SER A 139 10.85 -0.30 -16.22
CA SER A 139 11.42 0.91 -15.60
C SER A 139 11.23 0.97 -14.07
N SER A 140 10.26 0.24 -13.53
CA SER A 140 9.97 0.15 -12.08
C SER A 140 10.54 -1.09 -11.41
N LEU A 141 11.16 -2.00 -12.16
CA LEU A 141 11.66 -3.29 -11.66
C LEU A 141 12.72 -3.13 -10.56
N HIS A 142 13.50 -2.05 -10.62
CA HIS A 142 14.45 -1.68 -9.57
C HIS A 142 13.82 -1.61 -8.17
N ARG A 143 12.52 -1.28 -8.05
CA ARG A 143 11.81 -1.23 -6.77
C ARG A 143 11.70 -2.60 -6.11
N VAL A 144 11.64 -3.67 -6.91
CA VAL A 144 11.60 -5.04 -6.40
C VAL A 144 12.93 -5.37 -5.73
N GLU A 145 14.06 -4.97 -6.32
CA GLU A 145 15.38 -5.17 -5.71
C GLU A 145 15.56 -4.37 -4.42
N VAL A 146 15.05 -3.13 -4.38
CA VAL A 146 15.03 -2.37 -3.11
C VAL A 146 14.14 -3.08 -2.08
N LEU A 147 12.95 -3.55 -2.46
CA LEU A 147 12.07 -4.27 -1.54
C LEU A 147 12.73 -5.52 -0.92
N LYS A 148 13.54 -6.23 -1.69
CA LYS A 148 14.26 -7.42 -1.24
C LYS A 148 15.30 -7.11 -0.16
N SER A 149 15.91 -5.93 -0.19
CA SER A 149 16.91 -5.52 0.81
C SER A 149 16.29 -4.97 2.11
N LEU A 150 15.00 -4.61 2.11
CA LEU A 150 14.33 -4.07 3.30
C LEU A 150 14.03 -5.17 4.33
N PRO A 151 14.12 -4.89 5.64
CA PRO A 151 13.72 -5.83 6.68
C PRO A 151 12.19 -6.01 6.64
N ALA A 152 11.72 -7.16 6.18
CA ALA A 152 10.31 -7.49 6.13
C ALA A 152 10.09 -9.01 6.20
N GLN A 153 9.11 -9.44 6.99
CA GLN A 153 8.73 -10.85 7.06
C GLN A 153 7.88 -11.28 5.85
N ARG A 154 7.07 -10.37 5.30
CA ARG A 154 6.25 -10.60 4.11
C ARG A 154 6.45 -9.49 3.10
N ARG A 155 6.69 -9.87 1.84
CA ARG A 155 6.90 -8.97 0.71
C ARG A 155 5.90 -9.26 -0.40
N PHE A 156 5.35 -8.22 -1.02
CA PHE A 156 4.50 -8.40 -2.18
C PHE A 156 4.76 -7.38 -3.30
N ILE A 157 4.44 -7.78 -4.53
CA ILE A 157 4.49 -6.91 -5.70
C ILE A 157 3.06 -6.60 -6.11
N SER A 158 2.75 -5.32 -6.28
CA SER A 158 1.52 -4.88 -6.95
C SER A 158 1.86 -4.45 -8.37
N ALA A 159 1.63 -5.33 -9.34
CA ALA A 159 1.71 -5.03 -10.76
C ALA A 159 0.37 -4.42 -11.23
N GLU A 160 0.03 -3.26 -10.65
CA GLU A 160 -1.25 -2.58 -10.86
C GLU A 160 -1.04 -1.06 -11.04
N PRO A 161 -1.23 -0.52 -12.27
CA PRO A 161 -1.48 -1.28 -13.50
C PRO A 161 -0.24 -2.03 -14.01
N LEU A 162 -0.42 -3.23 -14.57
CA LEU A 162 0.58 -3.90 -15.39
C LEU A 162 0.54 -3.27 -16.80
N LEU A 163 1.53 -2.44 -17.12
CA LEU A 163 1.59 -1.65 -18.36
C LEU A 163 2.26 -2.40 -19.51
N GLU A 164 3.13 -3.36 -19.19
CA GLU A 164 3.85 -4.16 -20.18
C GLU A 164 4.10 -5.58 -19.65
N SER A 165 4.57 -6.47 -20.54
CA SER A 165 4.95 -7.82 -20.14
C SER A 165 6.26 -7.76 -19.36
N ILE A 166 6.22 -8.13 -18.08
CA ILE A 166 7.38 -8.18 -17.19
C ILE A 166 7.65 -9.63 -16.81
N ASP A 167 8.91 -10.05 -16.91
CA ASP A 167 9.35 -11.33 -16.39
C ASP A 167 9.80 -11.20 -14.94
N PHE A 168 8.94 -11.54 -13.99
CA PHE A 168 9.30 -11.53 -12.58
C PHE A 168 10.16 -12.71 -12.14
N ARG A 169 10.28 -13.80 -12.94
CA ARG A 169 10.95 -15.05 -12.51
C ARG A 169 12.37 -14.84 -11.96
N PRO A 170 13.23 -13.98 -12.54
CA PRO A 170 14.56 -13.71 -12.00
C PRO A 170 14.55 -13.11 -10.59
N HIS A 171 13.43 -12.53 -10.16
CA HIS A 171 13.26 -11.85 -8.88
C HIS A 171 12.58 -12.74 -7.81
N LEU A 172 12.13 -13.95 -8.17
CA LEU A 172 11.41 -14.87 -7.27
C LEU A 172 12.35 -15.88 -6.60
N ASP A 173 13.31 -15.36 -5.83
CA ASP A 173 14.28 -16.15 -5.05
C ASP A 173 13.73 -16.68 -3.70
N GLY A 174 12.40 -16.62 -3.51
CA GLY A 174 11.72 -16.98 -2.26
C GLY A 174 11.52 -15.82 -1.29
N SER A 175 12.12 -14.65 -1.53
CA SER A 175 11.89 -13.46 -0.69
C SER A 175 10.57 -12.73 -0.97
N ILE A 176 10.02 -12.88 -2.19
CA ILE A 176 8.72 -12.35 -2.62
C ILE A 176 7.63 -13.40 -2.38
N HIS A 177 6.60 -13.02 -1.64
CA HIS A 177 5.58 -13.94 -1.15
C HIS A 177 4.27 -13.87 -1.92
N TRP A 178 4.01 -12.73 -2.56
CA TRP A 178 2.77 -12.53 -3.31
C TRP A 178 2.96 -11.54 -4.45
N ILE A 179 2.31 -11.81 -5.57
CA ILE A 179 2.19 -10.88 -6.68
C ILE A 179 0.71 -10.69 -6.95
N ILE A 180 0.31 -9.43 -7.03
CA ILE A 180 -1.03 -8.99 -7.41
C ILE A 180 -0.89 -8.35 -8.79
N THR A 181 -1.80 -8.66 -9.70
CA THR A 181 -1.80 -8.11 -11.06
C THR A 181 -3.18 -7.58 -11.41
N GLY A 182 -3.20 -6.51 -12.19
CA GLY A 182 -4.41 -5.81 -12.60
C GLY A 182 -4.10 -4.83 -13.71
N CYS A 183 -5.03 -4.72 -14.66
CA CYS A 183 -4.87 -3.84 -15.81
C CYS A 183 -5.26 -2.40 -15.48
N GLU A 184 -4.90 -1.46 -16.37
CA GLU A 184 -5.46 -0.11 -16.31
C GLU A 184 -7.00 -0.16 -16.39
N GLN A 185 -7.66 0.70 -15.61
CA GLN A 185 -9.09 0.94 -15.80
C GLN A 185 -9.29 1.76 -17.07
N ALA A 186 -9.98 1.18 -18.04
CA ALA A 186 -10.46 1.92 -19.19
C ALA A 186 -11.39 3.05 -18.71
N ALA A 187 -11.27 4.24 -19.33
CA ALA A 187 -12.27 5.27 -19.15
C ALA A 187 -13.61 4.70 -19.61
N LYS A 188 -14.64 4.76 -18.76
CA LYS A 188 -16.02 4.53 -19.22
C LYS A 188 -16.36 5.69 -20.16
N THR A 189 -16.28 5.43 -21.47
CA THR A 189 -16.87 6.28 -22.51
C THR A 189 -18.38 6.31 -22.38
#